data_AF-A0A971U9Y7-F1
#
_entry.id   AF-A0A971U9Y7-F1
#
_cell.length_a   1.000
_cell.length_b   1.000
_cell.length_c   1.000
_cell.angle_alpha   90.00
_cell.angle_beta   90.00
_cell.angle_gamma   90.00
#
_symmetry.space_group_name_H-M   'P 1'
#
loop_
_entity.id
_entity.type
_entity.pdbx_description
1 polymer ?
#
loop_
_entity_poly.entity_id
_entity_poly.type
_entity_poly.pdbx_seq_one_letter_code
_entity_poly.pdbx_strand_id
1 'polypeptide(L)' 'MKQTRLIFIALVLLAFAACAGADVKTDAAASGQTAADFTLPDQDGKMWTLAETLKDYKAVVLAFYPKDDTGA' A
#
# COMPACT_ATOMS: atom_id res chain seq x y z
N MET A 1 28.56 29.07 -19.24
CA MET A 1 28.06 29.26 -17.85
C MET A 1 26.54 29.19 -17.72
N LYS A 2 25.73 29.96 -18.46
CA LYS A 2 24.25 29.90 -18.37
C LYS A 2 23.68 28.53 -18.82
N GLN A 3 24.13 28.01 -19.96
CA GLN A 3 23.69 26.69 -20.47
C GLN A 3 24.10 25.53 -19.55
N THR A 4 25.34 25.53 -19.04
CA THR A 4 25.83 24.49 -18.12
C THR A 4 25.00 24.43 -16.83
N ARG A 5 24.55 25.59 -16.31
CA ARG A 5 23.67 25.66 -15.13
C ARG A 5 22.27 25.11 -15.43
N LEU A 6 21.71 25.42 -16.60
CA LEU A 6 20.40 24.91 -17.02
C LEU A 6 20.41 23.39 -17.19
N ILE A 7 21.47 22.85 -17.79
CA ILE A 7 21.65 21.40 -17.93
C ILE A 7 21.71 20.74 -16.55
N PHE A 8 22.46 21.32 -15.61
CA PHE A 8 22.58 20.78 -14.25
C PHE A 8 21.24 20.80 -13.50
N ILE A 9 20.47 21.88 -13.61
CA ILE A 9 19.12 21.98 -13.01
C ILE A 9 18.18 20.93 -13.61
N ALA A 10 18.19 20.75 -14.94
CA ALA A 10 17.38 19.73 -15.59
C ALA A 10 17.74 18.32 -15.13
N LEU A 11 19.03 18.04 -14.93
CA LEU A 11 19.53 16.74 -14.46
C LEU A 11 19.11 16.45 -13.01
N VAL A 12 19.16 17.46 -12.15
CA VAL A 12 18.66 17.36 -10.76
C VAL A 12 17.16 17.12 -10.73
N LEU A 13 16.38 17.85 -11.53
CA LEU A 13 14.93 17.65 -11.60
C LEU A 13 14.55 16.25 -12.12
N LEU A 14 15.30 15.74 -13.10
CA LEU A 14 15.09 14.39 -13.62
C LEU A 14 15.39 13.31 -12.57
N ALA A 15 16.43 13.51 -11.74
CA ALA A 15 16.76 12.60 -10.65
C ALA A 15 15.67 12.56 -9.56
N PHE A 16 15.04 13.69 -9.23
CA PHE A 16 13.93 13.73 -8.28
C PHE A 16 12.64 13.07 -8.82
N ALA A 17 12.38 13.17 -10.12
CA ALA A 17 11.20 12.56 -10.73
C ALA A 17 11.23 11.01 -10.73
N ALA A 18 12.43 10.42 -10.74
CA ALA A 18 12.61 8.97 -10.80
C ALA A 18 12.21 8.22 -9.51
N CYS A 19 12.12 8.90 -8.37
CA CYS A 19 11.77 8.29 -7.09
C CYS A 19 10.27 8.39 -6.72
N ALA A 20 9.46 9.06 -7.56
CA ALA A 20 8.05 9.34 -7.25
C ALA A 20 7.07 8.24 -7.68
N GLY A 21 7.52 7.23 -8.43
CA GLY A 21 6.69 6.14 -8.92
C GLY A 21 6.80 4.90 -8.04
N ALA A 22 6.08 4.86 -6.92
CA ALA A 22 5.73 3.56 -6.34
C ALA A 22 4.69 2.93 -7.28
N ASP A 23 5.03 1.80 -7.89
CA ASP A 23 4.13 1.03 -8.75
C ASP A 23 3.06 0.39 -7.85
N VAL A 24 2.05 1.18 -7.48
CA VAL A 24 0.88 0.70 -6.76
C VAL A 24 0.03 -0.01 -7.80
N LYS A 25 0.06 -1.33 -7.80
CA LYS A 25 -0.92 -2.13 -8.55
C LYS A 25 -2.31 -1.80 -8.03
N THR A 26 -3.00 -0.89 -8.72
CA THR A 26 -4.39 -0.53 -8.50
C THR A 26 -5.32 -1.57 -9.12
N ASP A 27 -5.09 -2.84 -8.86
CA ASP A 27 -6.11 -3.87 -9.08
C ASP A 27 -7.13 -3.72 -7.94
N ALA A 28 -7.85 -2.60 -7.94
CA ALA A 28 -8.93 -2.36 -7.00
C ALA A 28 -9.97 -3.45 -7.23
N ALA A 29 -10.21 -4.27 -6.20
CA ALA A 29 -11.25 -5.29 -6.26
C ALA A 29 -12.58 -4.62 -6.65
N ALA A 30 -13.13 -4.98 -7.81
CA ALA A 30 -14.39 -4.38 -8.24
C ALA A 30 -15.51 -4.80 -7.27
N SER A 31 -16.38 -3.85 -6.93
CA SER A 31 -17.55 -4.12 -6.11
C SER A 31 -18.39 -5.26 -6.69
N GLY A 32 -18.87 -6.17 -5.83
CA GLY A 32 -19.69 -7.32 -6.23
C GLY A 32 -18.91 -8.58 -6.57
N GLN A 33 -17.57 -8.53 -6.59
CA GLN A 33 -16.75 -9.75 -6.61
C GLN A 33 -16.61 -10.32 -5.20
N THR A 34 -16.55 -11.65 -5.09
CA THR A 34 -16.20 -12.32 -3.84
C THR A 34 -14.78 -11.93 -3.45
N ALA A 35 -14.59 -11.44 -2.22
CA ALA A 35 -13.27 -11.14 -1.70
C ALA A 35 -12.41 -12.42 -1.64
N ALA A 36 -11.13 -12.30 -2.00
CA ALA A 36 -10.18 -13.39 -1.84
C ALA A 36 -10.02 -13.74 -0.36
N ASP A 37 -9.89 -15.03 -0.07
CA ASP A 37 -9.51 -15.47 1.27
C ASP A 37 -8.07 -15.07 1.57
N PHE A 38 -7.77 -14.84 2.84
CA PHE A 38 -6.44 -14.46 3.30
C PHE A 38 -6.18 -15.03 4.69
N THR A 39 -4.91 -15.22 5.02
CA THR A 39 -4.47 -15.52 6.38
C THR A 39 -3.41 -14.52 6.80
N LEU A 40 -3.70 -13.72 7.83
CA LEU A 40 -2.80 -12.65 8.31
C LEU A 40 -2.68 -12.72 9.84
N PRO A 41 -1.49 -12.45 10.40
CA PRO A 41 -1.33 -12.30 11.84
C PRO A 41 -1.93 -10.97 12.32
N ASP A 42 -2.50 -10.97 13.53
CA ASP A 42 -2.77 -9.74 14.27
C ASP A 42 -1.51 -9.23 15.00
N GLN A 43 -1.69 -8.22 15.86
CA GLN A 43 -0.59 -7.58 16.59
C GLN A 43 0.11 -8.52 17.59
N ASP A 44 -0.58 -9.56 18.05
CA ASP A 44 -0.06 -10.55 18.98
C ASP A 44 0.45 -11.82 18.25
N GLY A 45 0.43 -11.82 16.92
CA GLY A 45 0.84 -12.95 16.08
C GLY A 45 -0.22 -14.04 15.94
N LYS A 46 -1.45 -13.83 16.43
CA LYS A 46 -2.56 -14.77 16.20
C LYS A 46 -3.00 -14.68 14.74
N MET A 47 -3.12 -15.83 14.08
CA MET A 47 -3.54 -15.90 12.69
C MET A 47 -5.06 -15.73 12.56
N TRP A 48 -5.47 -14.92 11.57
CA TRP A 48 -6.86 -14.69 11.21
C TRP A 48 -7.11 -15.05 9.75
N THR A 49 -8.21 -15.76 9.50
CA THR A 49 -8.67 -16.15 8.16
C THR A 49 -10.01 -15.48 7.84
N LEU A 50 -10.19 -14.94 6.64
CA LEU A 50 -11.47 -14.32 6.24
C LEU A 50 -12.61 -15.34 6.27
N ALA A 51 -12.40 -16.51 5.69
CA ALA A 51 -13.40 -17.58 5.63
C ALA A 51 -13.83 -18.07 7.03
N GLU A 52 -12.92 -18.09 8.00
CA GLU A 52 -13.25 -18.49 9.38
C GLU A 52 -14.00 -17.38 10.12
N THR A 53 -13.57 -16.13 9.97
CA THR A 53 -14.20 -14.98 10.61
C THR A 53 -15.66 -14.82 10.18
N LEU A 54 -15.95 -15.04 8.89
CA LEU A 54 -17.32 -14.92 8.36
C LEU A 54 -18.28 -16.03 8.82
N LYS A 55 -17.80 -17.05 9.53
CA LYS A 55 -18.70 -18.03 10.17
C LYS A 55 -19.46 -17.42 11.35
N ASP A 56 -18.82 -16.49 12.06
CA ASP A 56 -19.35 -15.86 13.28
C ASP A 56 -19.88 -14.44 13.01
N TYR A 57 -19.40 -13.78 11.94
CA TYR A 57 -19.73 -12.40 11.60
C TYR A 57 -20.34 -12.26 10.21
N LYS A 58 -21.27 -11.32 10.04
CA LYS A 58 -21.97 -11.08 8.76
C LYS A 58 -21.14 -10.26 7.76
N ALA A 59 -20.19 -9.47 8.24
CA ALA A 59 -19.37 -8.58 7.43
C ALA A 59 -18.07 -8.24 8.17
N VAL A 60 -17.04 -7.86 7.42
CA VAL A 60 -15.77 -7.36 7.92
C VAL A 60 -15.37 -6.09 7.15
N VAL A 61 -14.65 -5.19 7.81
CA VAL A 61 -14.08 -3.99 7.18
C VAL A 61 -12.56 -4.17 7.15
N LEU A 62 -11.98 -4.13 5.95
CA LEU A 62 -10.53 -4.20 5.76
C LEU A 62 -9.97 -2.77 5.66
N ALA A 63 -9.14 -2.39 6.61
CA ALA A 63 -8.43 -1.12 6.62
C ALA A 63 -6.96 -1.34 6.25
N PHE A 64 -6.53 -0.75 5.14
CA PHE A 64 -5.11 -0.74 4.74
C PHE A 64 -4.51 0.61 5.10
N TYR A 65 -3.55 0.62 6.02
CA TYR A 65 -2.81 1.80 6.42
C TYR A 65 -1.34 1.41 6.63
N PRO A 66 -0.39 2.34 6.43
CA PRO A 66 1.00 2.12 6.86
C PRO A 66 1.02 1.73 8.33
N LYS A 67 1.95 0.86 8.73
CA LYS A 67 2.11 0.50 10.15
C LYS A 67 2.16 1.78 10.99
N ASP A 68 1.28 1.89 11.98
CA ASP A 68 1.26 3.05 12.87
C ASP A 68 2.65 3.22 13.50
N ASP A 69 3.21 4.43 13.38
CA ASP A 69 4.37 4.84 14.17
C ASP A 69 3.90 5.10 15.61
N THR A 70 3.67 4.01 16.34
CA THR A 70 3.36 4.01 17.77
C THR A 70 4.66 4.11 18.56
N GLY A 71 5.45 5.15 18.28
CA GLY A 71 6.81 5.35 18.79
C GLY A 71 7.00 4.87 20.24
N ALA A 72 7.98 3.97 20.42
CA ALA A 72 8.40 3.46 21.72
C ALA A 72 9.38 4.41 22.42
#